data_AF-A0A8X6PMW6-F1
#
_entry.id   AF-A0A8X6PMW6-F1
#
_cell.length_a   1.000
_cell.length_b   1.000
_cell.length_c   1.000
_cell.angle_alpha   90.00
_cell.angle_beta   90.00
_cell.angle_gamma   90.00
#
_symmetry.space_group_name_H-M   'P 1'
#
loop_
_entity.id
_entity.type
_entity.pdbx_description
1 polymer ?
#
loop_
_entity_poly.entity_id
_entity_poly.type
_entity_poly.pdbx_seq_one_letter_code
_entity_poly.pdbx_strand_id
1 'polypeptide(L)'
;MLLRFIYEVLSGINFVFPYLDDILIASTNERQHKDHLKIIFERSNSYGLKTNISKSVFGVREIEFLGYLISQEGSRPLPEKVQAIINCKKPETLHDLRTFLGMINFYRRYLKDAAKTQTLLHDYLKEAKKKEIGEKFSGLIKLKNSLKNVRMI
;
A
#
# COMPACT_ATOMS: atom_id res chain seq x y z
N MET A 1 -13.85 5.44 15.82
CA MET A 1 -14.28 6.80 16.19
C MET A 1 -13.54 7.85 15.34
N LEU A 2 -12.20 7.86 15.34
CA LEU A 2 -11.39 8.83 14.57
C LEU A 2 -11.63 8.80 13.04
N LEU A 3 -11.66 7.62 12.43
CA LEU A 3 -11.87 7.48 10.97
C LEU A 3 -13.16 8.15 10.50
N ARG A 4 -14.27 7.92 11.22
CA ARG A 4 -15.58 8.49 10.88
C ARG A 4 -15.56 10.02 10.96
N PHE A 5 -14.87 10.54 11.97
CA PHE A 5 -14.70 11.99 12.13
C PHE A 5 -13.89 12.61 10.99
N ILE A 6 -12.77 12.00 10.59
CA ILE A 6 -11.96 12.50 9.47
C ILE A 6 -12.75 12.47 8.16
N TYR A 7 -13.52 11.41 7.91
CA TYR A 7 -14.42 11.35 6.76
C TYR A 7 -15.52 12.43 6.81
N GLU A 8 -16.04 12.73 7.99
CA GLU A 8 -17.06 13.78 8.18
C GLU A 8 -16.48 15.17 7.87
N VAL A 9 -15.31 15.50 8.42
CA VAL A 9 -14.65 16.79 8.21
C VAL A 9 -14.33 17.03 6.73
N LEU A 10 -13.84 16.00 6.05
CA LEU A 10 -13.37 16.05 4.67
C LEU A 10 -14.46 15.68 3.64
N SER A 11 -15.69 15.45 4.10
CA SER A 11 -16.82 15.11 3.24
C SER A 11 -17.09 16.21 2.22
N GLY A 12 -17.42 15.80 0.98
CA GLY A 12 -17.71 16.70 -0.13
C GLY A 12 -16.48 17.35 -0.77
N ILE A 13 -15.26 16.86 -0.48
CA ILE A 13 -14.02 17.35 -1.11
C ILE A 13 -13.43 16.26 -2.01
N ASN A 14 -13.41 16.54 -3.31
CA ASN A 14 -13.18 15.53 -4.35
C ASN A 14 -11.68 15.26 -4.62
N PHE A 15 -10.80 16.13 -4.12
CA PHE A 15 -9.36 16.10 -4.34
C PHE A 15 -8.57 15.57 -3.13
N VAL A 16 -9.28 14.98 -2.17
CA VAL A 16 -8.74 14.50 -0.90
C VAL A 16 -9.05 13.02 -0.73
N PHE A 17 -8.05 12.27 -0.30
CA PHE A 17 -8.14 10.84 -0.08
C PHE A 17 -7.69 10.53 1.36
N PRO A 18 -8.63 10.54 2.33
CA PRO A 18 -8.30 10.23 3.71
C PRO A 18 -8.18 8.72 3.94
N TYR A 19 -7.23 8.33 4.77
CA TYR A 19 -7.06 6.97 5.24
C TYR A 19 -6.59 6.98 6.70
N LEU A 20 -7.48 6.61 7.62
CA LEU A 20 -7.21 6.76 9.06
C LEU A 20 -6.78 8.18 9.37
N ASP A 21 -5.58 8.38 9.90
CA ASP A 21 -4.94 9.63 10.26
C ASP A 21 -4.15 10.30 9.13
N ASP A 22 -3.88 9.58 8.04
CA ASP A 22 -3.14 10.10 6.89
C ASP A 22 -4.10 10.66 5.82
N ILE A 23 -3.75 11.82 5.25
CA ILE A 23 -4.56 12.50 4.24
C ILE A 23 -3.70 12.78 3.01
N LEU A 24 -4.09 12.23 1.86
CA LEU A 24 -3.47 12.55 0.58
C LEU A 24 -4.29 13.62 -0.15
N ILE A 25 -3.60 14.65 -0.65
CA ILE A 25 -4.20 15.75 -1.41
C ILE A 25 -3.57 15.74 -2.81
N ALA A 26 -4.40 15.58 -3.84
CA ALA A 26 -3.95 15.57 -5.24
C ALA A 26 -4.42 16.83 -5.96
N SER A 27 -3.63 17.34 -6.90
CA SER A 27 -3.95 18.57 -7.66
C SER A 27 -3.22 18.53 -9.00
N THR A 28 -3.78 19.22 -10.01
CA THR A 28 -3.23 19.19 -11.38
C THR A 28 -2.00 20.09 -11.54
N ASN A 29 -1.90 21.16 -10.74
CA ASN A 29 -0.77 22.09 -10.78
C ASN A 29 -0.56 22.78 -9.42
N GLU A 30 0.58 23.45 -9.26
CA GLU A 30 0.99 24.09 -8.00
C GLU A 30 0.00 25.16 -7.52
N ARG A 31 -0.55 25.98 -8.43
CA ARG A 31 -1.52 27.03 -8.06
C ARG A 31 -2.76 26.42 -7.46
N GLN A 32 -3.35 25.44 -8.16
CA GLN A 32 -4.50 24.70 -7.65
C GLN A 32 -4.18 23.96 -6.35
N HIS A 33 -2.96 23.43 -6.22
CA HIS A 33 -2.53 22.75 -4.99
C HIS A 33 -2.51 23.68 -3.79
N LYS A 34 -2.06 24.94 -3.95
CA LYS A 34 -2.12 25.96 -2.90
C LYS A 34 -3.56 26.25 -2.49
N ASP A 35 -4.47 26.37 -3.45
CA ASP A 35 -5.89 26.59 -3.18
C ASP A 35 -6.53 25.39 -2.44
N HIS A 36 -6.21 24.17 -2.87
CA HIS A 36 -6.66 22.94 -2.20
C HIS A 36 -6.14 22.86 -0.76
N LEU A 37 -4.86 23.12 -0.53
CA LEU A 37 -4.28 23.15 0.82
C LEU A 37 -4.96 24.18 1.71
N LYS A 38 -5.25 25.38 1.19
CA LYS A 38 -5.97 26.42 1.92
C LYS A 38 -7.34 25.91 2.39
N ILE A 39 -8.13 25.34 1.49
CA ILE A 39 -9.45 24.76 1.82
C ILE A 39 -9.33 23.70 2.92
N ILE A 40 -8.31 22.83 2.84
CA ILE A 40 -8.13 21.75 3.82
C ILE A 40 -7.69 22.27 5.17
N PHE A 41 -6.79 23.24 5.22
CA PHE A 41 -6.37 23.83 6.48
C PHE A 41 -7.47 24.65 7.14
N GLU A 42 -8.25 25.40 6.37
CA GLU A 42 -9.43 26.12 6.89
C GLU A 42 -10.47 25.15 7.47
N ARG A 43 -10.78 24.08 6.72
CA ARG A 43 -11.70 23.03 7.16
C ARG A 43 -11.17 22.29 8.40
N SER A 44 -9.89 21.92 8.40
CA SER A 44 -9.29 21.23 9.54
C SER A 44 -9.35 22.10 10.79
N ASN A 45 -9.01 23.39 10.65
CA ASN A 45 -9.06 24.35 11.74
C ASN A 45 -10.49 24.55 12.28
N SER A 46 -11.52 24.62 11.42
CA SER A 46 -12.91 24.79 11.88
C SER A 46 -13.44 23.61 12.69
N TYR A 47 -12.87 22.41 12.50
CA TYR A 47 -13.21 21.20 13.27
C TYR A 47 -12.18 20.86 14.36
N GLY A 48 -11.18 21.73 14.59
CA GLY A 48 -10.16 21.52 15.63
C GLY A 48 -9.12 20.43 15.30
N LEU A 49 -9.01 20.00 14.04
CA LEU A 49 -7.96 19.09 13.58
C LEU A 49 -6.63 19.84 13.46
N LYS A 50 -5.56 19.25 14.01
CA LYS A 50 -4.20 19.78 13.94
C LYS A 50 -3.34 18.93 13.02
N THR A 51 -2.67 19.58 12.07
CA THR A 51 -1.70 18.94 11.18
C THR A 51 -0.34 18.86 11.85
N ASN A 52 0.29 17.69 11.79
CA ASN A 52 1.67 17.52 12.25
C ASN A 52 2.64 17.93 11.13
N ILE A 53 3.12 19.18 11.18
CA ILE A 53 4.00 19.77 10.15
C ILE A 53 5.28 18.94 9.97
N SER A 54 5.89 18.42 11.04
CA SER A 54 7.16 17.68 10.94
C SER A 54 7.03 16.31 10.27
N LYS A 55 5.81 15.78 10.17
CA LYS A 55 5.50 14.53 9.47
C LYS A 55 4.80 14.73 8.13
N SER A 56 4.46 15.98 7.79
CA SER A 56 3.73 16.29 6.56
C SER A 56 4.70 16.64 5.44
N VAL A 57 4.36 16.22 4.22
CA VAL A 57 5.12 16.50 3.00
C VAL A 57 4.20 17.25 2.04
N PHE A 58 4.67 18.36 1.47
CA PHE A 58 3.86 19.26 0.66
C PHE A 58 4.51 19.57 -0.69
N GLY A 59 3.69 19.78 -1.72
CA GLY A 59 4.14 20.32 -3.01
C GLY A 59 5.12 19.44 -3.80
N VAL A 60 5.16 18.14 -3.51
CA VAL A 60 6.02 17.16 -4.20
C VAL A 60 5.30 16.51 -5.37
N ARG A 61 6.07 16.06 -6.37
CA ARG A 61 5.55 15.30 -7.54
C ARG A 61 5.31 13.82 -7.25
N GLU A 62 6.04 13.28 -6.27
CA GLU A 62 5.96 11.89 -5.85
C GLU A 62 6.00 11.86 -4.31
N ILE A 63 5.17 11.02 -3.69
CA ILE A 63 5.06 10.92 -2.23
C ILE A 63 4.85 9.48 -1.78
N GLU A 64 5.43 9.12 -0.64
CA GLU A 64 5.13 7.87 0.04
C GLU A 64 3.81 7.98 0.82
N PHE A 65 2.88 7.07 0.56
CA PHE A 65 1.59 7.03 1.22
C PHE A 65 1.14 5.57 1.40
N LEU A 66 0.93 5.16 2.65
CA LEU A 66 0.43 3.82 3.02
C LEU A 66 1.24 2.64 2.44
N GLY A 67 2.56 2.78 2.35
CA GLY A 67 3.45 1.76 1.80
C GLY A 67 3.50 1.71 0.27
N TYR A 68 2.90 2.69 -0.39
CA TYR A 68 3.00 2.93 -1.82
C TYR A 68 3.72 4.23 -2.09
N LEU A 69 4.24 4.33 -3.28
CA LEU A 69 4.73 5.56 -3.84
C LEU A 69 3.71 6.03 -4.89
N ILE A 70 3.24 7.26 -4.71
CA ILE A 70 2.17 7.85 -5.52
C ILE A 70 2.75 9.01 -6.31
N SER A 71 2.42 9.03 -7.59
CA SER A 71 2.92 9.99 -8.58
C SER A 71 1.83 10.35 -9.60
N GLN A 72 2.14 11.23 -10.53
CA GLN A 72 1.24 11.55 -11.64
C GLN A 72 1.00 10.35 -12.56
N GLU A 73 1.97 9.44 -12.67
CA GLU A 73 1.93 8.22 -13.47
C GLU A 73 1.13 7.09 -12.82
N GLY A 74 0.63 7.32 -11.59
CA GLY A 74 -0.13 6.37 -10.81
C GLY A 74 0.62 5.95 -9.54
N SER A 75 0.35 4.73 -9.12
CA SER A 75 0.85 4.17 -7.87
C SER A 75 1.77 2.97 -8.10
N ARG A 76 2.76 2.80 -7.24
CA ARG A 76 3.61 1.60 -7.21
C ARG A 76 4.01 1.22 -5.79
N PRO A 77 4.30 -0.06 -5.52
CA PRO A 77 4.91 -0.46 -4.26
C PRO A 77 6.26 0.24 -4.05
N LEU A 78 6.60 0.51 -2.79
CA LEU A 78 7.93 1.03 -2.44
C LEU A 78 9.02 0.01 -2.83
N PRO A 79 10.10 0.43 -3.53
CA PRO A 79 11.17 -0.47 -3.96
C PRO A 79 11.76 -1.29 -2.81
N GLU A 80 11.94 -0.66 -1.64
CA GLU A 80 12.48 -1.32 -0.45
C GLU A 80 11.57 -2.44 0.07
N LYS A 81 10.25 -2.23 0.04
CA LYS A 81 9.27 -3.24 0.44
C LYS A 81 9.23 -4.41 -0.53
N VAL A 82 9.33 -4.14 -1.84
CA VAL A 82 9.44 -5.17 -2.86
C VAL A 82 10.74 -5.96 -2.69
N GLN A 83 11.85 -5.27 -2.46
CA GLN A 83 13.15 -5.89 -2.27
C GLN A 83 13.18 -6.77 -1.01
N ALA A 84 12.54 -6.33 0.08
CA ALA A 84 12.40 -7.13 1.29
C ALA A 84 11.65 -8.45 1.03
N ILE A 85 10.60 -8.43 0.20
CA ILE A 85 9.87 -9.66 -0.17
C ILE A 85 10.73 -10.57 -1.06
N ILE A 86 11.46 -10.01 -2.02
CA ILE A 86 12.39 -10.77 -2.88
C ILE A 86 13.47 -11.45 -2.04
N ASN A 87 14.05 -10.72 -1.08
CA ASN A 87 15.13 -11.19 -0.22
C ASN A 87 14.65 -12.02 0.98
N CYS A 88 13.33 -12.10 1.21
CA CYS A 88 12.76 -12.86 2.31
C CYS A 88 13.25 -14.31 2.24
N LYS A 89 13.77 -14.84 3.35
CA LYS A 89 14.19 -16.25 3.45
C LYS A 89 13.01 -17.16 3.19
N LYS A 90 13.27 -18.41 2.82
CA LYS A 90 12.23 -19.44 2.69
C LYS A 90 11.54 -19.62 4.06
N PRO A 91 10.21 -19.42 4.18
CA PRO A 91 9.46 -19.85 5.35
C PRO A 91 9.80 -21.27 5.79
N GLU A 92 10.16 -21.43 7.07
CA GLU A 92 10.45 -22.72 7.70
C GLU A 92 9.26 -23.21 8.53
N THR A 93 8.43 -22.29 9.02
CA THR A 93 7.24 -22.59 9.81
C THR A 93 5.94 -22.17 9.12
N LEU A 94 4.82 -22.74 9.57
CA LEU A 94 3.48 -22.32 9.13
C LEU A 94 3.19 -20.85 9.43
N HIS A 95 3.78 -20.32 10.51
CA HIS A 95 3.66 -18.92 10.86
C HIS A 95 4.39 -18.04 9.84
N ASP A 96 5.65 -18.34 9.55
CA ASP A 96 6.45 -17.60 8.56
C ASP A 96 5.77 -17.63 7.19
N LEU A 97 5.16 -18.77 6.85
CA LEU A 97 4.44 -18.92 5.60
C LEU A 97 3.23 -17.98 5.55
N ARG A 98 2.40 -17.95 6.59
CA ARG A 98 1.25 -17.02 6.64
C ARG A 98 1.68 -15.57 6.57
N THR A 99 2.78 -15.22 7.25
CA THR A 99 3.37 -13.88 7.22
C THR A 99 3.83 -13.51 5.81
N PHE A 100 4.59 -14.37 5.15
CA PHE A 100 5.02 -14.17 3.77
C PHE A 100 3.83 -14.02 2.82
N LEU A 101 2.81 -14.87 2.95
CA LEU A 101 1.60 -14.80 2.13
C LEU A 101 0.82 -13.49 2.35
N GLY A 102 0.75 -12.99 3.59
CA GLY A 102 0.14 -11.70 3.91
C GLY A 102 0.85 -10.55 3.19
N MET A 103 2.18 -10.56 3.17
CA MET A 103 2.98 -9.56 2.45
C MET A 103 2.71 -9.58 0.93
N ILE A 104 2.63 -10.77 0.33
CA ILE A 104 2.30 -10.93 -1.10
C ILE A 104 0.89 -10.41 -1.38
N ASN A 105 -0.07 -10.76 -0.52
CA ASN A 105 -1.47 -10.38 -0.72
C ASN A 105 -1.68 -8.86 -0.62
N PHE A 106 -0.89 -8.15 0.18
CA PHE A 106 -0.90 -6.69 0.24
C PHE A 106 -0.63 -6.05 -1.13
N TYR A 107 0.34 -6.57 -1.89
CA TYR A 107 0.72 -6.08 -3.21
C TYR A 107 0.02 -6.78 -4.38
N ARG A 108 -1.02 -7.60 -4.12
CA ARG A 108 -1.68 -8.44 -5.13
C ARG A 108 -2.16 -7.70 -6.37
N ARG A 109 -2.56 -6.43 -6.22
CA ARG A 109 -3.07 -5.61 -7.34
C ARG A 109 -2.02 -5.38 -8.43
N TYR A 110 -0.74 -5.41 -8.06
CA TYR A 110 0.39 -5.22 -8.94
C TYR A 110 0.93 -6.52 -9.53
N LEU A 111 0.41 -7.66 -9.08
CA LEU A 111 0.80 -8.97 -9.59
C LEU A 111 -0.04 -9.31 -10.82
N LYS A 112 0.64 -9.54 -11.95
CA LYS A 112 0.01 -10.16 -13.11
C LYS A 112 -0.54 -11.53 -12.73
N ASP A 113 -1.76 -11.84 -13.16
CA ASP A 113 -2.47 -13.08 -12.85
C ASP A 113 -2.62 -13.32 -11.33
N ALA A 114 -2.98 -12.27 -10.58
CA ALA A 114 -3.18 -12.32 -9.13
C ALA A 114 -4.12 -13.45 -8.68
N ALA A 115 -5.16 -13.78 -9.46
CA ALA A 115 -6.05 -14.91 -9.17
C ALA A 115 -5.32 -16.26 -9.21
N LYS A 116 -4.52 -16.52 -10.25
CA LYS A 116 -3.70 -17.73 -10.36
C LYS A 116 -2.67 -17.80 -9.24
N THR A 117 -2.10 -16.65 -8.89
CA THR A 117 -1.22 -16.50 -7.75
C THR A 117 -1.93 -16.88 -6.45
N GLN A 118 -3.11 -16.32 -6.18
CA GLN A 118 -3.91 -16.61 -4.98
C GLN A 118 -4.28 -18.09 -4.85
N THR A 119 -4.66 -18.75 -5.95
CA THR A 119 -4.89 -20.20 -5.94
C THR A 119 -3.65 -20.96 -5.48
N LEU A 120 -2.47 -20.62 -6.01
CA LEU A 120 -1.20 -21.21 -5.55
C LEU A 120 -0.94 -20.94 -4.06
N LEU A 121 -1.24 -19.74 -3.56
CA LEU A 121 -1.10 -19.41 -2.14
C LEU A 121 -2.04 -20.25 -1.25
N HIS A 122 -3.29 -20.44 -1.68
CA HIS A 122 -4.29 -21.19 -0.94
C HIS A 122 -4.01 -22.70 -0.93
N ASP A 123 -3.58 -23.25 -2.07
CA ASP A 123 -3.20 -24.66 -2.18
C ASP A 123 -1.96 -24.95 -1.31
N TYR A 124 -1.00 -24.03 -1.31
CA TYR A 124 0.20 -24.15 -0.48
C TYR A 124 -0.11 -24.13 1.02
N LEU A 125 -1.07 -23.31 1.48
CA LEU A 125 -1.55 -23.34 2.87
C LEU A 125 -2.21 -24.67 3.25
N LYS A 126 -2.88 -25.34 2.30
CA LYS A 126 -3.50 -26.65 2.54
C LYS A 126 -2.46 -27.77 2.58
N GLU A 127 -1.44 -27.70 1.71
CA GLU A 127 -0.34 -28.68 1.68
C GLU A 127 0.58 -28.56 2.89
N ALA A 128 0.93 -27.34 3.32
CA ALA A 128 1.80 -27.11 4.47
C ALA A 128 1.18 -27.58 5.81
N LYS A 129 -0.16 -27.70 5.89
CA LYS A 129 -0.84 -28.35 7.01
C LYS A 129 -0.66 -29.88 7.04
N LYS A 130 -0.29 -30.50 5.92
CA LYS A 130 -0.24 -31.96 5.72
C LYS A 130 1.19 -32.53 5.72
N LYS A 131 2.23 -31.72 5.52
CA LYS A 131 3.66 -32.12 5.55
C LYS A 131 4.54 -30.97 6.04
N GLU A 132 5.66 -31.30 6.68
CA GLU A 132 6.76 -30.36 6.93
C GLU A 132 7.12 -29.59 5.65
N ILE A 133 7.48 -28.30 5.79
CA ILE A 133 7.62 -27.28 4.73
C ILE A 133 8.87 -27.53 3.83
N GLY A 134 9.27 -28.79 3.69
CA GLY A 134 10.56 -29.23 3.14
C GLY A 134 10.77 -28.98 1.65
N GLU A 135 9.88 -29.42 0.76
CA GLU A 135 10.33 -29.68 -0.62
C GLU A 135 9.62 -28.91 -1.75
N LYS A 136 8.39 -28.43 -1.58
CA LYS A 136 7.62 -27.80 -2.69
C LYS A 136 7.68 -26.26 -2.72
N PHE A 137 8.86 -25.65 -2.57
CA PHE A 137 9.01 -24.18 -2.60
C PHE A 137 9.11 -23.54 -4.00
N SER A 138 8.88 -24.29 -5.08
CA SER A 138 9.08 -23.84 -6.47
C SER A 138 8.12 -22.72 -6.92
N GLY A 139 6.93 -22.64 -6.32
CA GLY A 139 5.97 -21.54 -6.58
C GLY A 139 6.47 -20.18 -6.09
N LEU A 140 7.34 -20.17 -5.08
CA LEU A 140 7.80 -18.95 -4.43
C LEU A 140 8.82 -18.17 -5.27
N ILE A 141 9.63 -18.88 -6.06
CA ILE A 141 10.54 -18.28 -7.05
C ILE A 141 9.73 -17.59 -8.16
N LYS A 142 8.66 -18.23 -8.64
CA LYS A 142 7.77 -17.64 -9.66
C LYS A 142 7.10 -16.37 -9.15
N LEU A 143 6.59 -16.41 -7.91
CA LEU A 143 6.00 -15.26 -7.21
C LEU A 143 6.97 -14.09 -7.04
N LYS A 144 8.18 -14.36 -6.54
CA LYS A 144 9.23 -13.35 -6.39
C LYS A 144 9.63 -12.73 -7.72
N ASN A 145 9.64 -13.51 -8.81
CA ASN A 145 9.93 -13.00 -10.15
C ASN A 145 8.79 -12.15 -10.73
N SER A 146 7.53 -12.45 -10.41
CA SER A 146 6.40 -11.58 -10.77
C SER A 146 6.47 -10.23 -10.07
N LEU A 147 6.95 -10.19 -8.81
CA LEU A 147 7.16 -8.95 -8.07
C LEU A 147 8.27 -8.05 -8.66
N LYS A 148 9.31 -8.64 -9.25
CA LYS A 148 10.38 -7.88 -9.94
C LYS A 148 9.87 -7.10 -11.15
N ASN A 149 8.76 -7.52 -11.74
CA ASN A 149 8.21 -6.95 -12.97
C ASN A 149 6.90 -6.18 -12.72
N VAL A 150 6.64 -5.78 -11.47
CA VAL A 150 5.50 -4.97 -11.09
C VAL A 150 5.54 -3.65 -11.87
N ARG A 151 4.45 -3.36 -12.60
CA ARG A 151 4.26 -2.10 -13.33
C ARG A 151 3.37 -1.16 -12.51
N MET A 152 3.46 0.13 -12.80
CA MET A 152 2.58 1.16 -12.24
C MET A 152 1.11 0.87 -12.62
N ILE A 153 0.19 1.24 -11.72
CA ILE A 153 -1.26 1.19 -11.93
C ILE A 153 -1.84 2.58 -11.67
#